data_AF-A0A960SQL3-F1
#
_entry.id   AF-A0A960SQL3-F1
#
_cell.length_a   1.000
_cell.length_b   1.000
_cell.length_c   1.000
_cell.angle_alpha   90.00
_cell.angle_beta   90.00
_cell.angle_gamma   90.00
#
_symmetry.space_group_name_H-M   'P 1'
#
loop_
_entity.id
_entity.type
_entity.pdbx_description
1 polymer ?
#
loop_
_entity_poly.entity_id
_entity_poly.type
_entity_poly.pdbx_seq_one_letter_code
_entity_poly.pdbx_strand_id
1 'polypeptide(L)'
;MTTAILLAGIATITRQPQAGEPAAPTRVKHATDIVQAWKPGEQLFVKGDPGVAETQLDALAGWLSENAANWLVALVESAADERFTDAEGASFQGVEAVHQALGIDLLNRTAFGEQTDPRTGERNAAIFVLSLKDRRLSYFGSDAQDRRGLGEEQWIGNLDAPAIAAMRGGGRVVDAVKDTITNIDRRLGEKITTEIAHREAEQARREAEQAQQQREAQAAIQTAGETLARLRSVTTDLRRGNPKQTGDLANPDLPGFETALTEARSVLALGDAPHATALAGGLKQRLEAHLESLTRHARDTAAFDEPGGRYQELAQLP
;
A
#
# COMPACT_ATOMS: atom_id res chain seq x y z
N MET A 1 17.78 28.45 -30.44
CA MET A 1 18.38 28.92 -29.17
C MET A 1 17.86 28.00 -28.09
N THR A 2 18.71 27.09 -27.63
CA THR A 2 18.32 25.91 -26.85
C THR A 2 18.79 26.13 -25.42
N THR A 3 17.86 26.39 -24.51
CA THR A 3 18.17 26.59 -23.09
C THR A 3 17.99 25.26 -22.36
N ALA A 4 19.10 24.62 -22.00
CA ALA A 4 19.12 23.44 -21.14
C ALA A 4 19.05 23.89 -19.69
N ILE A 5 17.99 23.48 -18.98
CA ILE A 5 17.85 23.68 -17.53
C ILE A 5 18.47 22.46 -16.84
N LEU A 6 19.60 22.68 -16.17
CA LEU A 6 20.28 21.69 -15.35
C LEU A 6 19.63 21.69 -13.96
N LEU A 7 18.79 20.70 -13.64
CA LEU A 7 18.32 20.48 -12.27
C LEU A 7 19.44 19.80 -11.46
N ALA A 8 20.04 20.55 -10.55
CA ALA A 8 20.92 20.01 -9.52
C ALA A 8 20.06 19.33 -8.44
N GLY A 9 20.06 17.99 -8.42
CA GLY A 9 19.47 17.20 -7.34
C GLY A 9 20.32 17.36 -6.07
N ILE A 10 19.76 18.02 -5.06
CA ILE A 10 20.31 18.04 -3.70
C ILE A 10 19.98 16.67 -3.10
N ALA A 11 20.95 15.75 -3.12
CA ALA A 11 20.88 14.52 -2.35
C ALA A 11 21.05 14.89 -0.87
N THR A 12 19.96 14.89 -0.12
CA THR A 12 19.98 14.92 1.34
C THR A 12 20.65 13.63 1.80
N ILE A 13 21.94 13.69 2.12
CA ILE A 13 22.64 12.60 2.80
C ILE A 13 22.09 12.58 4.22
N THR A 14 21.08 11.74 4.45
CA THR A 14 20.66 11.35 5.80
C THR A 14 21.85 10.64 6.43
N ARG A 15 22.56 11.33 7.32
CA ARG A 15 23.66 10.79 8.10
C ARG A 15 23.09 9.64 8.93
N GLN A 16 23.31 8.42 8.47
CA GLN A 16 23.07 7.21 9.23
C GLN A 16 23.80 7.38 10.58
N PRO A 17 23.12 7.26 11.73
CA PRO A 17 23.81 7.35 13.01
C PRO A 17 24.92 6.30 13.00
N GLN A 18 26.17 6.75 13.13
CA GLN A 18 27.30 5.85 13.30
C GLN A 18 26.96 4.93 14.47
N ALA A 19 27.09 3.62 14.26
CA ALA A 19 27.04 2.64 15.33
C ALA A 19 27.97 3.13 16.44
N GLY A 20 27.36 3.57 17.55
CA GLY A 20 28.10 3.94 18.75
C GLY A 20 28.88 2.74 19.24
N GLU A 21 29.87 3.01 20.09
CA GLU A 21 30.54 1.98 20.87
C GLU A 21 29.48 1.02 21.47
N PRO A 22 29.68 -0.31 21.42
CA PRO A 22 28.67 -1.27 21.84
C PRO A 22 28.24 -0.93 23.28
N ALA A 23 26.94 -0.67 23.44
CA ALA A 23 26.40 -0.26 24.73
C ALA A 23 26.64 -1.40 25.73
N ALA A 24 27.28 -1.09 26.86
CA ALA A 24 27.45 -2.04 27.95
C ALA A 24 26.10 -2.37 28.60
N PRO A 25 25.92 -3.55 29.20
CA PRO A 25 24.73 -3.86 29.98
C PRO A 25 24.55 -2.87 31.12
N THR A 26 23.34 -2.31 31.25
CA THR A 26 23.01 -1.37 32.33
C THR A 26 22.52 -2.13 33.55
N ARG A 27 23.24 -1.99 34.67
CA ARG A 27 22.86 -2.59 35.95
C ARG A 27 21.86 -1.70 36.68
N VAL A 28 20.75 -2.30 37.10
CA VAL A 28 19.71 -1.61 37.87
C VAL A 28 19.46 -2.32 39.20
N LYS A 29 19.05 -1.54 40.20
CA LYS A 29 18.71 -2.09 41.52
C LYS A 29 17.32 -2.73 41.49
N HIS A 30 16.37 -2.05 40.85
CA HIS A 30 15.02 -2.57 40.59
C HIS A 30 14.76 -2.55 39.09
N ALA A 31 14.05 -3.56 38.56
CA ALA A 31 13.65 -3.59 37.15
C ALA A 31 12.71 -2.42 36.82
N THR A 32 11.92 -1.98 37.80
CA THR A 32 11.09 -0.77 37.72
C THR A 32 11.90 0.53 37.54
N ASP A 33 13.18 0.57 37.92
CA ASP A 33 14.06 1.74 37.72
C ASP A 33 14.43 1.96 36.24
N ILE A 34 14.23 0.95 35.38
CA ILE A 34 14.54 1.04 33.94
C ILE A 34 13.80 2.20 33.29
N VAL A 35 12.56 2.50 33.71
CA VAL A 35 11.76 3.62 33.18
C VAL A 35 12.50 4.95 33.29
N GLN A 36 13.25 5.16 34.37
CA GLN A 36 14.02 6.38 34.60
C GLN A 36 15.44 6.30 34.07
N ALA A 37 16.02 5.09 34.07
CA ALA A 37 17.40 4.87 33.65
C ALA A 37 17.56 4.84 32.12
N TRP A 38 16.51 4.45 31.39
CA TRP A 38 16.58 4.19 29.95
C TRP A 38 17.02 5.40 29.14
N LYS A 39 17.90 5.14 28.16
CA LYS A 39 18.34 6.09 27.15
C LYS A 39 18.34 5.46 25.76
N PRO A 40 18.25 6.28 24.68
CA PRO A 40 18.44 5.79 23.33
C PRO A 40 19.77 5.04 23.18
N GLY A 41 19.70 3.83 22.61
CA GLY A 41 20.87 2.97 22.41
C GLY A 41 21.17 2.03 23.58
N GLU A 42 20.43 2.07 24.69
CA GLU A 42 20.53 1.10 25.77
C GLU A 42 19.43 0.03 25.63
N GLN A 43 19.81 -1.20 25.26
CA GLN A 43 18.87 -2.30 25.08
C GLN A 43 18.92 -3.36 26.18
N LEU A 44 20.01 -3.47 26.96
CA LEU A 44 20.15 -4.55 27.95
C LEU A 44 20.20 -4.00 29.38
N PHE A 45 19.23 -4.39 30.19
CA PHE A 45 19.16 -4.06 31.62
C PHE A 45 19.24 -5.34 32.45
N VAL A 46 20.05 -5.31 33.50
CA VAL A 46 20.28 -6.48 34.36
C VAL A 46 20.08 -6.12 35.83
N LYS A 47 19.20 -6.87 36.50
CA LYS A 47 18.97 -6.79 37.94
C LYS A 47 19.44 -8.08 38.62
N GLY A 48 20.35 -7.94 39.59
CA GLY A 48 20.90 -9.06 40.36
C GLY A 48 21.88 -9.90 39.54
N ASP A 49 22.01 -11.18 39.93
CA ASP A 49 22.81 -12.16 39.20
C ASP A 49 21.91 -13.06 38.34
N PRO A 50 21.88 -12.88 37.01
CA PRO A 50 21.10 -13.73 36.13
C PRO A 50 21.74 -15.11 35.87
N GLY A 51 22.87 -15.43 36.51
CA GLY A 51 23.62 -16.66 36.25
C GLY A 51 24.34 -16.65 34.91
N VAL A 52 24.68 -15.46 34.39
CA VAL A 52 25.37 -15.26 33.11
C VAL A 52 26.66 -14.49 33.37
N ALA A 53 27.77 -14.94 32.80
CA ALA A 53 29.05 -14.25 32.96
C ALA A 53 29.02 -12.85 32.31
N GLU A 54 29.72 -11.88 32.89
CA GLU A 54 29.77 -10.50 32.37
C GLU A 54 30.18 -10.44 30.89
N THR A 55 31.18 -11.23 30.48
CA THR A 55 31.62 -11.28 29.08
C THR A 55 30.52 -11.73 28.11
N GLN A 56 29.59 -12.56 28.57
CA GLN A 56 28.44 -12.98 27.76
C GLN A 56 27.34 -11.92 27.75
N LEU A 57 27.20 -11.14 28.84
CA LEU A 57 26.28 -10.00 28.89
C LEU A 57 26.77 -8.86 28.01
N ASP A 58 28.07 -8.57 27.99
CA ASP A 58 28.68 -7.61 27.07
C ASP A 58 28.47 -8.04 25.62
N ALA A 59 28.72 -9.32 25.32
CA ALA A 59 28.48 -9.87 23.99
C ALA A 59 26.99 -9.85 23.59
N LEU A 60 26.07 -10.01 24.54
CA LEU A 60 24.64 -9.89 24.30
C LEU A 60 24.24 -8.43 24.04
N ALA A 61 24.76 -7.48 24.81
CA ALA A 61 24.48 -6.06 24.64
C ALA A 61 24.97 -5.55 23.28
N GLY A 62 26.20 -5.93 22.87
CA GLY A 62 26.70 -5.68 21.53
C GLY A 62 25.80 -6.26 20.44
N TRP A 63 25.40 -7.54 20.58
CA TRP A 63 24.48 -8.16 19.63
C TRP A 63 23.13 -7.44 19.53
N LEU A 64 22.55 -7.00 20.65
CA LEU A 64 21.28 -6.26 20.67
C LEU A 64 21.41 -4.91 19.97
N SER A 65 22.52 -4.19 20.19
CA SER A 65 22.76 -2.90 19.53
C SER A 65 22.84 -3.01 17.99
N GLU A 66 23.35 -4.14 17.50
CA GLU A 66 23.50 -4.40 16.06
C GLU A 66 22.25 -4.97 15.41
N ASN A 67 21.51 -5.84 16.12
CA ASN A 67 20.46 -6.67 15.52
C ASN A 67 19.05 -6.33 16.01
N ALA A 68 18.93 -5.62 17.13
CA ALA A 68 17.67 -5.47 17.85
C ALA A 68 17.50 -4.03 18.37
N ALA A 69 17.74 -3.05 17.50
CA ALA A 69 17.77 -1.63 17.89
C ALA A 69 16.48 -1.13 18.57
N ASN A 70 15.33 -1.73 18.23
CA ASN A 70 14.02 -1.36 18.76
C ASN A 70 13.54 -2.28 19.90
N TRP A 71 14.44 -3.08 20.46
CA TRP A 71 14.17 -3.97 21.57
C TRP A 71 14.77 -3.44 22.88
N LEU A 72 14.05 -3.68 23.97
CA LEU A 72 14.60 -3.64 25.32
C LEU A 72 14.53 -5.03 25.95
N VAL A 73 15.62 -5.47 26.56
CA VAL A 73 15.75 -6.73 27.26
C VAL A 73 16.04 -6.46 28.73
N ALA A 74 15.19 -6.99 29.60
CA ALA A 74 15.39 -6.96 31.05
C ALA A 74 15.65 -8.37 31.58
N LEU A 75 16.86 -8.61 32.09
CA LEU A 75 17.24 -9.84 32.79
C LEU A 75 17.13 -9.62 34.29
N VAL A 76 16.18 -10.31 34.92
CA VAL A 76 15.80 -10.08 36.31
C VAL A 76 16.05 -11.36 37.11
N GLU A 77 16.92 -11.31 38.11
CA GLU A 77 17.16 -12.46 38.99
C GLU A 77 15.86 -12.89 39.70
N SER A 78 15.16 -11.95 40.33
CA SER A 78 13.83 -12.13 40.93
C SER A 78 13.06 -10.80 40.96
N ALA A 79 11.75 -10.86 40.81
CA ALA A 79 10.84 -9.73 40.94
C ALA A 79 10.27 -9.56 42.37
N ALA A 80 10.62 -10.41 43.34
CA ALA A 80 9.95 -10.47 44.65
C ALA A 80 9.93 -9.15 45.45
N ASP A 81 10.94 -8.31 45.29
CA ASP A 81 11.07 -7.00 45.96
C ASP A 81 10.70 -5.81 45.06
N GLU A 82 10.18 -6.06 43.86
CA GLU A 82 9.73 -5.02 42.93
C GLU A 82 8.46 -4.35 43.45
N ARG A 83 8.44 -3.02 43.34
CA ARG A 83 7.30 -2.18 43.67
C ARG A 83 7.19 -1.08 42.64
N PHE A 84 5.98 -0.81 42.20
CA PHE A 84 5.74 0.25 41.24
C PHE A 84 4.44 0.98 41.59
N THR A 85 4.45 2.30 41.41
CA THR A 85 3.24 3.11 41.49
C THR A 85 3.09 3.83 40.17
N ASP A 86 1.97 3.61 39.50
CA ASP A 86 1.70 4.19 38.19
C ASP A 86 1.32 5.69 38.28
N ALA A 87 1.00 6.27 37.12
CA ALA A 87 0.54 7.66 37.04
C ALA A 87 -0.76 7.94 37.79
N GLU A 88 -1.61 6.93 37.95
CA GLU A 88 -2.93 7.03 38.57
C GLU A 88 -2.89 6.81 40.10
N GLY A 89 -1.71 6.44 40.63
CA GLY A 89 -1.48 6.18 42.04
C GLY A 89 -1.77 4.73 42.45
N ALA A 90 -2.08 3.84 41.51
CA ALA A 90 -2.22 2.42 41.80
C ALA A 90 -0.85 1.80 42.05
N SER A 91 -0.77 0.93 43.05
CA SER A 91 0.48 0.31 43.49
C SER A 91 0.50 -1.19 43.21
N PHE A 92 1.60 -1.63 42.61
CA PHE A 92 1.82 -3.00 42.16
C PHE A 92 3.08 -3.57 42.84
N GLN A 93 3.16 -4.89 42.93
CA GLN A 93 4.28 -5.59 43.55
C GLN A 93 4.66 -6.82 42.73
N GLY A 94 5.90 -7.29 42.91
CA GLY A 94 6.32 -8.54 42.28
C GLY A 94 6.46 -8.40 40.76
N VAL A 95 6.13 -9.48 40.04
CA VAL A 95 6.13 -9.47 38.57
C VAL A 95 5.16 -8.44 37.99
N GLU A 96 4.03 -8.18 38.67
CA GLU A 96 3.07 -7.19 38.19
C GLU A 96 3.64 -5.78 38.22
N ALA A 97 4.47 -5.44 39.21
CA ALA A 97 5.18 -4.16 39.23
C ALA A 97 6.09 -3.99 38.00
N VAL A 98 6.79 -5.06 37.60
CA VAL A 98 7.66 -5.06 36.42
C VAL A 98 6.83 -4.93 35.13
N HIS A 99 5.70 -5.63 35.07
CA HIS A 99 4.78 -5.55 33.94
C HIS A 99 4.25 -4.13 33.76
N GLN A 100 3.72 -3.51 34.81
CA GLN A 100 3.18 -2.15 34.73
C GLN A 100 4.27 -1.13 34.37
N ALA A 101 5.44 -1.23 35.01
CA ALA A 101 6.55 -0.31 34.74
C ALA A 101 7.07 -0.40 33.30
N LEU A 102 7.31 -1.61 32.80
CA LEU A 102 7.92 -1.81 31.48
C LEU A 102 6.89 -1.86 30.36
N GLY A 103 5.82 -2.64 30.53
CA GLY A 103 4.80 -2.83 29.50
C GLY A 103 3.89 -1.62 29.27
N ILE A 104 3.73 -0.74 30.27
CA ILE A 104 2.87 0.45 30.14
C ILE A 104 3.70 1.73 30.26
N ASP A 105 4.37 1.93 31.38
CA ASP A 105 4.97 3.23 31.69
C ASP A 105 6.19 3.54 30.81
N LEU A 106 7.07 2.57 30.55
CA LEU A 106 8.22 2.78 29.67
C LEU A 106 7.78 3.16 28.25
N LEU A 107 6.79 2.44 27.68
CA LEU A 107 6.28 2.70 26.34
C LEU A 107 5.59 4.07 26.24
N ASN A 108 4.91 4.52 27.30
CA ASN A 108 4.12 5.75 27.27
C ASN A 108 4.86 7.01 27.77
N ARG A 109 5.88 6.87 28.61
CA ARG A 109 6.57 8.00 29.27
C ARG A 109 7.95 8.32 28.70
N THR A 110 8.48 7.48 27.84
CA THR A 110 9.82 7.66 27.27
C THR A 110 9.79 7.66 25.75
N ALA A 111 10.85 8.17 25.13
CA ALA A 111 11.02 8.10 23.67
C ALA A 111 11.22 6.67 23.15
N PHE A 112 11.30 5.66 24.03
CA PHE A 112 11.40 4.26 23.63
C PHE A 112 10.18 3.83 22.83
N GLY A 113 8.96 4.11 23.32
CA GLY A 113 7.71 3.76 22.62
C GLY A 113 7.49 4.53 21.31
N GLU A 114 8.29 5.57 21.05
CA GLU A 114 8.25 6.34 19.81
C GLU A 114 9.15 5.78 18.70
N GLN A 115 9.97 4.77 19.00
CA GLN A 115 10.83 4.14 18.01
C GLN A 115 10.02 3.50 16.89
N THR A 116 10.46 3.72 15.65
CA THR A 116 9.74 3.28 14.45
C THR A 116 10.54 2.29 13.62
N ASP A 117 9.82 1.40 12.91
CA ASP A 117 10.41 0.57 11.87
C ASP A 117 10.72 1.42 10.63
N PRO A 118 11.96 1.47 10.14
CA PRO A 118 12.32 2.31 8.99
C PRO A 118 11.62 1.88 7.68
N ARG A 119 11.12 0.65 7.60
CA ARG A 119 10.44 0.11 6.41
C ARG A 119 8.99 0.56 6.33
N THR A 120 8.32 0.72 7.47
CA THR A 120 6.88 1.05 7.52
C THR A 120 6.58 2.42 8.10
N GLY A 121 7.54 3.03 8.83
CA GLY A 121 7.35 4.27 9.58
C GLY A 121 6.48 4.11 10.83
N GLU A 122 6.11 2.89 11.20
CA GLU A 122 5.22 2.61 12.33
C GLU A 122 6.00 2.39 13.61
N ARG A 123 5.42 2.78 14.75
CA ARG A 123 5.98 2.47 16.07
C ARG A 123 6.14 0.96 16.24
N ASN A 124 7.33 0.51 16.62
CA ASN A 124 7.66 -0.92 16.70
C ASN A 124 8.55 -1.29 17.90
N ALA A 125 8.56 -0.47 18.94
CA ALA A 125 9.28 -0.75 20.17
C ALA A 125 8.75 -2.04 20.83
N ALA A 126 9.65 -2.92 21.26
CA ALA A 126 9.31 -4.20 21.85
C ALA A 126 10.16 -4.50 23.10
N ILE A 127 9.57 -5.15 24.09
CA ILE A 127 10.25 -5.43 25.36
C ILE A 127 10.20 -6.92 25.63
N PHE A 128 11.33 -7.49 26.03
CA PHE A 128 11.43 -8.86 26.51
C PHE A 128 11.99 -8.91 27.93
N VAL A 129 11.26 -9.53 28.84
CA VAL A 129 11.63 -9.65 30.26
C VAL A 129 11.77 -11.12 30.62
N LEU A 130 12.92 -11.47 31.20
CA LEU A 130 13.22 -12.81 31.69
C LEU A 130 13.49 -12.74 33.19
N SER A 131 12.52 -13.22 33.98
CA SER A 131 12.61 -13.35 35.44
C SER A 131 12.99 -14.78 35.83
N LEU A 132 14.21 -14.98 36.32
CA LEU A 132 14.84 -16.30 36.42
C LEU A 132 14.33 -17.13 37.60
N LYS A 133 14.38 -16.58 38.83
CA LYS A 133 13.86 -17.27 40.02
C LYS A 133 12.34 -17.46 39.95
N ASP A 134 11.65 -16.52 39.32
CA ASP A 134 10.19 -16.57 39.11
C ASP A 134 9.79 -17.47 37.93
N ARG A 135 10.77 -17.94 37.14
CA ARG A 135 10.60 -18.75 35.92
C ARG A 135 9.56 -18.17 34.96
N ARG A 136 9.55 -16.84 34.83
CA ARG A 136 8.56 -16.11 34.06
C ARG A 136 9.20 -15.35 32.91
N LEU A 137 8.58 -15.50 31.75
CA LEU A 137 8.93 -14.80 30.52
C LEU A 137 7.78 -13.86 30.17
N SER A 138 8.09 -12.60 29.91
CA SER A 138 7.11 -11.60 29.50
C SER A 138 7.61 -10.91 28.23
N TYR A 139 6.67 -10.58 27.35
CA TYR A 139 6.91 -9.89 26.10
C TYR A 139 5.85 -8.81 25.97
N PHE A 140 6.26 -7.61 25.56
CA PHE A 140 5.39 -6.47 25.29
C PHE A 140 5.66 -6.03 23.85
N GLY A 141 4.64 -6.16 23.01
CA GLY A 141 4.68 -5.78 21.60
C GLY A 141 4.11 -4.40 21.37
N SER A 142 4.47 -3.80 20.25
CA SER A 142 3.81 -2.59 19.73
C SER A 142 2.48 -2.92 19.04
N ASP A 143 1.59 -1.92 18.91
CA ASP A 143 0.36 -2.03 18.09
C ASP A 143 0.62 -2.54 16.67
N ALA A 144 1.78 -2.18 16.10
CA ALA A 144 2.20 -2.62 14.78
C ALA A 144 2.54 -4.12 14.72
N GLN A 145 3.05 -4.69 15.82
CA GLN A 145 3.24 -6.14 15.96
C GLN A 145 1.91 -6.84 16.26
N ASP A 146 1.07 -6.26 17.11
CA ASP A 146 -0.25 -6.79 17.47
C ASP A 146 -1.12 -7.03 16.23
N ARG A 147 -1.28 -6.00 15.38
CA ARG A 147 -2.07 -6.10 14.15
C ARG A 147 -1.54 -7.13 13.15
N ARG A 148 -0.31 -7.60 13.33
CA ARG A 148 0.35 -8.63 12.51
C ARG A 148 0.31 -10.02 13.15
N GLY A 149 -0.38 -10.18 14.28
CA GLY A 149 -0.43 -11.41 15.05
C GLY A 149 0.91 -11.73 15.73
N LEU A 150 1.65 -10.69 16.13
CA LEU A 150 2.92 -10.79 16.84
C LEU A 150 2.87 -10.04 18.19
N GLY A 151 1.66 -9.88 18.72
CA GLY A 151 1.39 -9.22 19.99
C GLY A 151 1.42 -10.14 21.20
N GLU A 152 1.14 -9.57 22.36
CA GLU A 152 1.13 -10.27 23.65
C GLU A 152 0.14 -11.44 23.69
N GLU A 153 -1.01 -11.30 23.02
CA GLU A 153 -2.00 -12.38 22.90
C GLU A 153 -1.44 -13.64 22.22
N GLN A 154 -0.38 -13.47 21.42
CA GLN A 154 0.31 -14.56 20.73
C GLN A 154 1.57 -15.03 21.47
N TRP A 155 1.85 -14.48 22.66
CA TRP A 155 3.04 -14.82 23.43
C TRP A 155 3.03 -16.28 23.88
N ILE A 156 2.06 -16.62 24.73
CA ILE A 156 2.01 -17.92 25.42
C ILE A 156 1.75 -19.05 24.43
N GLY A 157 2.66 -20.03 24.39
CA GLY A 157 2.54 -21.23 23.57
C GLY A 157 2.85 -21.02 22.08
N ASN A 158 3.32 -19.83 21.69
CA ASN A 158 3.65 -19.53 20.30
C ASN A 158 4.96 -18.72 20.18
N LEU A 159 4.97 -17.44 20.56
CA LEU A 159 6.18 -16.62 20.46
C LEU A 159 7.21 -16.93 21.56
N ASP A 160 6.79 -17.46 22.70
CA ASP A 160 7.63 -17.85 23.83
C ASP A 160 8.41 -19.17 23.64
N ALA A 161 8.04 -19.95 22.63
CA ALA A 161 8.58 -21.30 22.41
C ALA A 161 10.12 -21.35 22.31
N PRO A 162 10.82 -20.43 21.60
CA PRO A 162 12.28 -20.43 21.55
C PRO A 162 12.92 -20.20 22.93
N ALA A 163 12.45 -19.20 23.68
CA ALA A 163 12.93 -18.95 25.04
C ALA A 163 12.69 -20.14 25.97
N ILE A 164 11.50 -20.75 25.93
CA ILE A 164 11.21 -21.95 26.73
C ILE A 164 12.17 -23.11 26.37
N ALA A 165 12.43 -23.33 25.08
CA ALA A 165 13.33 -24.39 24.63
C ALA A 165 14.77 -24.15 25.12
N ALA A 166 15.27 -22.92 24.99
CA ALA A 166 16.60 -22.54 25.47
C ALA A 166 16.74 -22.70 26.99
N MET A 167 15.72 -22.28 27.75
CA MET A 167 15.72 -22.38 29.21
C MET A 167 15.64 -23.82 29.71
N ARG A 168 14.87 -24.70 29.05
CA ARG A 168 14.82 -26.14 29.38
C ARG A 168 16.14 -26.86 29.13
N GLY A 169 16.92 -26.42 28.15
CA GLY A 169 18.21 -27.00 27.77
C GLY A 169 19.40 -26.67 28.69
N GLY A 170 19.15 -26.26 29.94
CA GLY A 170 20.21 -25.94 30.90
C GLY A 170 20.35 -24.45 31.26
N GLY A 171 19.28 -23.66 31.16
CA GLY A 171 19.30 -22.26 31.60
C GLY A 171 20.12 -21.32 30.70
N ARG A 172 20.06 -21.54 29.38
CA ARG A 172 20.80 -20.73 28.40
C ARG A 172 20.10 -19.39 28.15
N VAL A 173 20.29 -18.46 29.09
CA VAL A 173 19.65 -17.12 29.11
C VAL A 173 19.93 -16.34 27.83
N VAL A 174 21.19 -16.32 27.37
CA VAL A 174 21.59 -15.58 26.17
C VAL A 174 20.90 -16.14 24.92
N ASP A 175 20.84 -17.46 24.78
CA ASP A 175 20.15 -18.12 23.66
C ASP A 175 18.64 -17.82 23.72
N ALA A 176 18.04 -17.85 24.92
CA ALA A 176 16.63 -17.53 25.09
C ALA A 176 16.25 -16.13 24.59
N VAL A 177 17.12 -15.14 24.83
CA VAL A 177 16.94 -13.76 24.32
C VAL A 177 17.12 -13.73 22.81
N LYS A 178 18.26 -14.21 22.30
CA LYS A 178 18.60 -14.12 20.87
C LYS A 178 17.61 -14.88 20.00
N ASP A 179 17.23 -16.08 20.39
CA ASP A 179 16.33 -16.92 19.60
C ASP A 179 14.90 -16.36 19.58
N THR A 180 14.42 -15.80 20.69
CA THR A 180 13.10 -15.16 20.76
C THR A 180 13.05 -13.92 19.86
N ILE A 181 14.01 -13.00 20.01
CA ILE A 181 14.06 -11.78 19.21
C ILE A 181 14.19 -12.13 17.73
N THR A 182 15.14 -13.00 17.38
CA THR A 182 15.36 -13.44 15.99
C THR A 182 14.08 -14.06 15.40
N ASN A 183 13.36 -14.89 16.15
CA ASN A 183 12.12 -15.49 15.67
C ASN A 183 11.01 -14.45 15.45
N ILE A 184 10.82 -13.51 16.38
CA ILE A 184 9.80 -12.47 16.26
C ILE A 184 10.13 -11.53 15.11
N ASP A 185 11.38 -11.05 15.02
CA ASP A 185 11.81 -10.12 13.96
C ASP A 185 11.76 -10.75 12.57
N ARG A 186 12.11 -12.04 12.44
CA ARG A 186 11.96 -12.78 11.19
C ARG A 186 10.49 -12.82 10.76
N ARG A 187 9.59 -13.21 11.66
CA ARG A 187 8.14 -13.26 11.37
C ARG A 187 7.59 -11.87 11.03
N LEU A 188 8.03 -10.83 11.74
CA LEU A 188 7.65 -9.45 11.47
C LEU A 188 8.11 -9.01 10.08
N GLY A 189 9.37 -9.31 9.72
CA GLY A 189 9.92 -9.03 8.39
C GLY A 189 9.16 -9.72 7.26
N GLU A 190 8.76 -10.98 7.45
CA GLU A 190 7.94 -11.73 6.49
C GLU A 190 6.57 -11.07 6.29
N LYS A 191 5.91 -10.64 7.39
CA LYS A 191 4.62 -9.93 7.32
C LYS A 191 4.74 -8.59 6.60
N ILE A 192 5.73 -7.78 6.96
CA ILE A 192 5.98 -6.47 6.34
C ILE A 192 6.26 -6.62 4.84
N THR A 193 7.12 -7.57 4.46
CA THR A 193 7.45 -7.82 3.04
C THR A 193 6.20 -8.21 2.24
N THR A 194 5.35 -9.06 2.82
CA THR A 194 4.09 -9.48 2.19
C THR A 194 3.13 -8.29 2.03
N GLU A 195 3.01 -7.44 3.05
CA GLU A 195 2.16 -6.24 3.00
C GLU A 195 2.63 -5.24 1.92
N ILE A 196 3.94 -4.99 1.83
CA ILE A 196 4.52 -4.08 0.84
C ILE A 196 4.24 -4.62 -0.57
N ALA A 197 4.55 -5.90 -0.82
CA ALA A 197 4.31 -6.54 -2.11
C ALA A 197 2.83 -6.51 -2.51
N HIS A 198 1.91 -6.70 -1.55
CA HIS A 198 0.48 -6.60 -1.82
C HIS A 198 0.08 -5.16 -2.20
N ARG A 199 0.58 -4.13 -1.50
CA ARG A 199 0.29 -2.73 -1.83
C ARG A 199 0.80 -2.36 -3.23
N GLU A 200 2.03 -2.78 -3.57
CA GLU A 200 2.62 -2.55 -4.88
C GLU A 200 1.82 -3.25 -6.00
N ALA A 201 1.39 -4.50 -5.78
CA ALA A 201 0.57 -5.23 -6.75
C ALA A 201 -0.81 -4.58 -6.97
N GLU A 202 -1.46 -4.12 -5.89
CA GLU A 202 -2.73 -3.41 -5.98
C GLU A 202 -2.61 -2.06 -6.70
N GLN A 203 -1.53 -1.32 -6.45
CA GLN A 203 -1.26 -0.08 -7.17
C GLN A 203 -1.02 -0.34 -8.66
N ALA A 204 -0.17 -1.31 -8.99
CA ALA A 204 0.11 -1.69 -10.37
C ALA A 204 -1.17 -2.15 -11.10
N ARG A 205 -2.08 -2.87 -10.42
CA ARG A 205 -3.36 -3.27 -10.99
C ARG A 205 -4.24 -2.06 -11.32
N ARG A 206 -4.36 -1.09 -10.40
CA ARG A 206 -5.14 0.14 -10.63
C ARG A 206 -4.57 0.97 -11.78
N GLU A 207 -3.25 1.11 -11.84
CA GLU A 207 -2.58 1.83 -12.93
C GLU A 207 -2.79 1.13 -14.28
N ALA A 208 -2.71 -0.20 -14.32
CA ALA A 208 -2.98 -0.99 -15.52
C ALA A 208 -4.45 -0.88 -15.98
N GLU A 209 -5.40 -0.94 -15.04
CA GLU A 209 -6.83 -0.74 -15.30
C GLU A 209 -7.11 0.66 -15.86
N GLN A 210 -6.55 1.70 -15.25
CA GLN A 210 -6.66 3.09 -15.74
C GLN A 210 -6.06 3.24 -17.15
N ALA A 211 -4.87 2.67 -17.39
CA ALA A 211 -4.24 2.71 -18.70
C ALA A 211 -5.06 1.96 -19.76
N GLN A 212 -5.70 0.85 -19.38
CA GLN A 212 -6.60 0.11 -20.27
C GLN A 212 -7.84 0.94 -20.61
N GLN A 213 -8.51 1.53 -19.61
CA GLN A 213 -9.68 2.38 -19.83
C GLN A 213 -9.35 3.57 -20.73
N GLN A 214 -8.18 4.21 -20.54
CA GLN A 214 -7.73 5.30 -21.42
C GLN A 214 -7.55 4.83 -22.87
N ARG A 215 -6.94 3.66 -23.09
CA ARG A 215 -6.77 3.09 -24.44
C ARG A 215 -8.12 2.78 -25.09
N GLU A 216 -9.05 2.19 -24.33
CA GLU A 216 -10.40 1.87 -24.81
C GLU A 216 -11.18 3.14 -25.20
N ALA A 217 -11.11 4.19 -24.37
CA ALA A 217 -11.72 5.48 -24.67
C ALA A 217 -11.14 6.12 -25.93
N GLN A 218 -9.81 6.09 -26.09
CA GLN A 218 -9.13 6.60 -27.29
C GLN A 218 -9.60 5.84 -28.55
N ALA A 219 -9.66 4.50 -28.48
CA ALA A 219 -10.12 3.67 -29.58
C ALA A 219 -11.59 3.93 -29.93
N ALA A 220 -12.46 4.11 -28.93
CA ALA A 220 -13.87 4.44 -29.14
C ALA A 220 -14.05 5.80 -29.82
N ILE A 221 -13.32 6.83 -29.36
CA ILE A 221 -13.31 8.18 -29.96
C ILE A 221 -12.78 8.13 -31.41
N GLN A 222 -11.69 7.39 -31.66
CA GLN A 222 -11.15 7.23 -33.01
C GLN A 222 -12.19 6.58 -33.94
N THR A 223 -12.80 5.48 -33.50
CA THR A 223 -13.82 4.76 -34.29
C THR A 223 -15.03 5.65 -34.60
N ALA A 224 -15.51 6.43 -33.62
CA ALA A 224 -16.59 7.39 -33.83
C ALA A 224 -16.20 8.48 -34.83
N GLY A 225 -14.97 8.98 -34.75
CA GLY A 225 -14.41 9.94 -35.71
C GLY A 225 -14.32 9.41 -37.14
N GLU A 226 -13.87 8.16 -37.31
CA GLU A 226 -13.83 7.49 -38.62
C GLU A 226 -15.24 7.29 -39.20
N THR A 227 -16.21 6.95 -38.36
CA THR A 227 -17.61 6.78 -38.77
C THR A 227 -18.24 8.12 -39.19
N LEU A 228 -17.93 9.21 -38.48
CA LEU A 228 -18.35 10.56 -38.84
C LEU A 228 -17.74 11.00 -40.18
N ALA A 229 -16.46 10.71 -40.41
CA ALA A 229 -15.81 10.99 -41.69
C ALA A 229 -16.47 10.21 -42.85
N ARG A 230 -16.82 8.94 -42.62
CA ARG A 230 -17.55 8.12 -43.60
C ARG A 230 -18.93 8.70 -43.90
N LEU A 231 -19.70 9.09 -42.88
CA LEU A 231 -21.01 9.72 -43.05
C LEU A 231 -20.91 10.96 -43.92
N ARG A 232 -19.94 11.85 -43.65
CA ARG A 232 -19.70 13.05 -44.49
C ARG A 232 -19.45 12.72 -45.95
N SER A 233 -18.61 11.72 -46.22
CA SER A 233 -18.32 11.30 -47.59
C SER A 233 -19.59 10.86 -48.29
N VAL A 234 -20.36 9.95 -47.68
CA VAL A 234 -21.61 9.41 -48.26
C VAL A 234 -22.64 10.52 -48.49
N THR A 235 -22.83 11.41 -47.50
CA THR A 235 -23.76 12.54 -47.63
C THR A 235 -23.32 13.52 -48.73
N THR A 236 -22.01 13.79 -48.86
CA THR A 236 -21.47 14.67 -49.91
C THR A 236 -21.74 14.08 -51.31
N ASP A 237 -21.51 12.79 -51.48
CA ASP A 237 -21.76 12.10 -52.74
C ASP A 237 -23.26 12.05 -53.07
N LEU A 238 -24.12 11.80 -52.07
CA LEU A 238 -25.58 11.85 -52.23
C LEU A 238 -26.05 13.23 -52.69
N ARG A 239 -25.58 14.31 -52.03
CA ARG A 239 -25.95 15.69 -52.40
C ARG A 239 -25.47 16.07 -53.79
N ARG A 240 -24.28 15.59 -54.21
CA ARG A 240 -23.76 15.81 -55.55
C ARG A 240 -24.63 15.12 -56.61
N GLY A 241 -25.07 13.89 -56.34
CA GLY A 241 -25.96 13.14 -57.22
C GLY A 241 -27.41 13.63 -57.21
N ASN A 242 -27.88 14.20 -56.09
CA ASN A 242 -29.28 14.55 -55.86
C ASN A 242 -29.44 15.96 -55.25
N PRO A 243 -29.10 17.03 -56.00
CA PRO A 243 -29.05 18.39 -55.46
C PRO A 243 -30.40 18.97 -54.99
N LYS A 244 -31.52 18.34 -55.35
CA LYS A 244 -32.87 18.74 -54.93
C LYS A 244 -33.32 18.10 -53.60
N GLN A 245 -32.58 17.13 -53.05
CA GLN A 245 -32.93 16.52 -51.77
C GLN A 245 -32.51 17.45 -50.61
N THR A 246 -33.48 17.88 -49.80
CA THR A 246 -33.26 18.82 -48.69
C THR A 246 -33.57 18.24 -47.31
N GLY A 247 -34.06 17.00 -47.21
CA GLY A 247 -34.44 16.39 -45.93
C GLY A 247 -33.27 15.98 -45.05
N ASP A 248 -33.57 15.55 -43.82
CA ASP A 248 -32.60 15.20 -42.77
C ASP A 248 -31.61 14.11 -43.20
N LEU A 249 -32.01 13.21 -44.09
CA LEU A 249 -31.12 12.23 -44.71
C LEU A 249 -30.00 12.88 -45.55
N ALA A 250 -30.34 13.90 -46.33
CA ALA A 250 -29.40 14.61 -47.20
C ALA A 250 -28.58 15.67 -46.44
N ASN A 251 -29.05 16.10 -45.28
CA ASN A 251 -28.41 17.11 -44.43
C ASN A 251 -28.41 16.67 -42.95
N PRO A 252 -27.65 15.63 -42.58
CA PRO A 252 -27.49 15.24 -41.19
C PRO A 252 -26.86 16.38 -40.38
N ASP A 253 -27.12 16.39 -39.07
CA ASP A 253 -26.54 17.35 -38.11
C ASP A 253 -25.04 17.08 -37.86
N LEU A 254 -24.22 17.31 -38.89
CA LEU A 254 -22.76 17.19 -38.83
C LEU A 254 -22.15 18.09 -37.73
N PRO A 255 -22.57 19.36 -37.55
CA PRO A 255 -22.06 20.20 -36.47
C PRO A 255 -22.35 19.62 -35.06
N GLY A 256 -23.55 19.08 -34.84
CA GLY A 256 -23.89 18.41 -33.58
C GLY A 256 -23.04 17.17 -33.32
N PHE A 257 -22.76 16.37 -34.35
CA PHE A 257 -21.86 15.22 -34.23
C PHE A 257 -20.39 15.61 -33.96
N GLU A 258 -19.90 16.70 -34.56
CA GLU A 258 -18.56 17.25 -34.25
C GLU A 258 -18.46 17.72 -32.80
N THR A 259 -19.51 18.40 -32.33
CA THR A 259 -19.57 18.88 -30.95
C THR A 259 -19.52 17.71 -29.98
N ALA A 260 -20.32 16.66 -30.20
CA ALA A 260 -20.31 15.46 -29.37
C ALA A 260 -18.95 14.72 -29.39
N LEU A 261 -18.27 14.67 -30.54
CA LEU A 261 -16.93 14.07 -30.63
C LEU A 261 -15.88 14.90 -29.87
N THR A 262 -16.00 16.23 -29.93
CA THR A 262 -15.12 17.16 -29.21
C THR A 262 -15.37 17.09 -27.70
N GLU A 263 -16.62 16.92 -27.29
CA GLU A 263 -17.00 16.69 -25.89
C GLU A 263 -16.37 15.40 -25.37
N ALA A 264 -16.51 14.27 -26.08
CA ALA A 264 -15.89 13.01 -25.69
C ALA A 264 -14.36 13.11 -25.53
N ARG A 265 -13.68 13.84 -26.44
CA ARG A 265 -12.24 14.14 -26.33
C ARG A 265 -11.91 15.00 -25.12
N SER A 266 -12.74 15.99 -24.83
CA SER A 266 -12.54 16.90 -23.69
C SER A 266 -12.72 16.14 -22.37
N VAL A 267 -13.74 15.30 -22.27
CA VAL A 267 -13.97 14.42 -21.10
C VAL A 267 -12.80 13.46 -20.89
N LEU A 268 -12.26 12.87 -21.96
CA LEU A 268 -11.06 12.04 -21.86
C LEU A 268 -9.83 12.85 -21.38
N ALA A 269 -9.64 14.07 -21.89
CA ALA A 269 -8.54 14.95 -21.49
C ALA A 269 -8.63 15.37 -20.00
N LEU A 270 -9.83 15.38 -19.43
CA LEU A 270 -10.07 15.61 -18.00
C LEU A 270 -9.87 14.35 -17.14
N GLY A 271 -9.59 13.19 -17.74
CA GLY A 271 -9.29 11.94 -17.05
C GLY A 271 -10.48 10.99 -16.87
N ASP A 272 -11.66 11.31 -17.39
CA ASP A 272 -12.86 10.47 -17.26
C ASP A 272 -13.01 9.54 -18.49
N ALA A 273 -12.18 8.51 -18.53
CA ALA A 273 -12.18 7.54 -19.63
C ALA A 273 -13.51 6.76 -19.78
N PRO A 274 -14.20 6.31 -18.70
CA PRO A 274 -15.49 5.64 -18.82
C PRO A 274 -16.56 6.52 -19.47
N HIS A 275 -16.68 7.78 -19.07
CA HIS A 275 -17.67 8.69 -19.64
C HIS A 275 -17.33 9.05 -21.10
N ALA A 276 -16.06 9.32 -21.41
CA ALA A 276 -15.61 9.53 -22.78
C ALA A 276 -15.94 8.34 -23.70
N THR A 277 -15.76 7.11 -23.20
CA THR A 277 -16.12 5.88 -23.92
C THR A 277 -17.62 5.81 -24.18
N ALA A 278 -18.46 6.13 -23.18
CA ALA A 278 -19.92 6.12 -23.32
C ALA A 278 -20.40 7.18 -24.35
N LEU A 279 -19.85 8.40 -24.30
CA LEU A 279 -20.16 9.46 -25.26
C LEU A 279 -19.78 9.07 -26.69
N ALA A 280 -18.57 8.54 -26.87
CA ALA A 280 -18.10 8.07 -28.18
C ALA A 280 -18.94 6.89 -28.70
N GLY A 281 -19.31 5.95 -27.84
CA GLY A 281 -20.19 4.82 -28.18
C GLY A 281 -21.58 5.27 -28.60
N GLY A 282 -22.21 6.17 -27.84
CA GLY A 282 -23.52 6.74 -28.17
C GLY A 282 -23.49 7.58 -29.45
N LEU A 283 -22.40 8.32 -29.69
CA LEU A 283 -22.20 9.02 -30.96
C LEU A 283 -22.08 8.04 -32.13
N LYS A 284 -21.24 7.00 -32.02
CA LYS A 284 -21.06 5.98 -33.04
C LYS A 284 -22.40 5.33 -33.42
N GLN A 285 -23.22 4.93 -32.45
CA GLN A 285 -24.54 4.33 -32.72
C GLN A 285 -25.45 5.26 -33.52
N ARG A 286 -25.51 6.55 -33.19
CA ARG A 286 -26.30 7.55 -33.94
C ARG A 286 -25.80 7.73 -35.38
N LEU A 287 -24.47 7.71 -35.58
CA LEU A 287 -23.85 7.81 -36.90
C LEU A 287 -24.12 6.57 -37.76
N GLU A 288 -24.01 5.38 -37.17
CA GLU A 288 -24.31 4.10 -37.85
C GLU A 288 -25.79 4.03 -38.26
N ALA A 289 -26.72 4.45 -37.41
CA ALA A 289 -28.14 4.51 -37.75
C ALA A 289 -28.44 5.45 -38.94
N HIS A 290 -27.73 6.58 -39.04
CA HIS A 290 -27.83 7.47 -40.19
C HIS A 290 -27.26 6.83 -41.47
N LEU A 291 -26.07 6.22 -41.37
CA LEU A 291 -25.45 5.50 -42.50
C LEU A 291 -26.35 4.37 -43.01
N GLU A 292 -27.01 3.64 -42.10
CA GLU A 292 -27.94 2.58 -42.47
C GLU A 292 -29.17 3.16 -43.19
N SER A 293 -29.70 4.28 -42.68
CA SER A 293 -30.86 4.97 -43.29
C SER A 293 -30.54 5.48 -44.69
N LEU A 294 -29.32 6.01 -44.90
CA LEU A 294 -28.80 6.40 -46.23
C LEU A 294 -28.68 5.20 -47.18
N THR A 295 -28.16 4.08 -46.67
CA THR A 295 -28.00 2.84 -47.45
C THR A 295 -29.35 2.28 -47.87
N ARG A 296 -30.35 2.32 -46.97
CA ARG A 296 -31.73 1.92 -47.24
C ARG A 296 -32.37 2.81 -48.30
N HIS A 297 -32.26 4.13 -48.15
CA HIS A 297 -32.77 5.10 -49.11
C HIS A 297 -32.19 4.90 -50.52
N ALA A 298 -30.87 4.67 -50.61
CA ALA A 298 -30.20 4.40 -51.89
C ALA A 298 -30.73 3.11 -52.55
N ARG A 299 -30.97 2.06 -51.77
CA ARG A 299 -31.55 0.81 -52.25
C ARG A 299 -32.99 1.00 -52.73
N ASP A 300 -33.81 1.70 -51.95
CA ASP A 300 -35.22 1.93 -52.28
C ASP A 300 -35.34 2.78 -53.54
N THR A 301 -34.51 3.83 -53.68
CA THR A 301 -34.48 4.65 -54.90
C THR A 301 -34.14 3.82 -56.14
N ALA A 302 -33.12 2.96 -56.06
CA ALA A 302 -32.76 2.07 -57.17
C ALA A 302 -33.89 1.10 -57.55
N ALA A 303 -34.64 0.61 -56.56
CA ALA A 303 -35.80 -0.26 -56.79
C ALA A 303 -37.01 0.45 -57.40
N PHE A 304 -37.12 1.79 -57.27
CA PHE A 304 -38.17 2.59 -57.93
C PHE A 304 -37.80 3.01 -59.36
N ASP A 305 -36.52 3.16 -59.67
CA ASP A 305 -36.05 3.47 -61.02
C ASP A 305 -36.19 2.27 -61.99
N GLU A 306 -36.08 1.03 -61.50
CA GLU A 306 -36.24 -0.22 -62.30
C GLU A 306 -37.66 -0.38 -62.91
N PRO A 307 -38.76 -0.18 -62.18
CA PRO A 307 -40.12 -0.16 -62.74
C PRO A 307 -40.37 1.05 -63.64
N GLY A 308 -39.85 2.23 -63.29
CA GLY A 308 -40.03 3.46 -64.08
C GLY A 308 -39.45 3.34 -65.50
N GLY A 309 -38.29 2.69 -65.63
CA GLY A 309 -37.71 2.34 -66.93
C GLY A 309 -38.58 1.36 -67.73
N ARG A 310 -39.17 0.35 -67.08
CA ARG A 310 -40.09 -0.61 -67.73
C ARG A 310 -41.40 0.03 -68.18
N TYR A 311 -41.94 1.00 -67.43
CA TYR A 311 -43.13 1.74 -67.86
C TYR A 311 -42.84 2.71 -69.01
N GLN A 312 -41.64 3.29 -69.09
CA GLN A 312 -41.21 4.09 -70.24
C GLN A 312 -40.95 3.24 -71.50
N GLU A 313 -40.41 2.02 -71.35
CA GLU A 313 -40.30 1.05 -72.46
C GLU A 313 -41.68 0.61 -72.97
N LEU A 314 -42.63 0.34 -72.08
CA LEU A 314 -44.00 -0.07 -72.45
C LEU A 314 -44.81 1.07 -73.11
N ALA A 315 -44.50 2.33 -72.81
CA ALA A 315 -45.14 3.50 -73.43
C ALA A 315 -44.58 3.87 -74.82
N GLN A 316 -43.47 3.23 -75.25
CA GLN A 316 -42.83 3.43 -76.56
C GLN A 316 -43.07 2.26 -77.54
N LEU A 317 -43.85 1.25 -77.15
CA LEU A 317 -44.28 0.20 -78.07
C LEU A 317 -45.40 0.75 -78.98
N PRO A 318 -45.27 0.64 -80.32
CA PRO A 318 -46.24 1.16 -81.29
C PRO A 318 -47.58 0.41 -81.29
#